data_AF-A0A673H7A6-F1
#
_entry.id   AF-A0A673H7A6-F1
#
_cell.length_a   1.000
_cell.length_b   1.000
_cell.length_c   1.000
_cell.angle_alpha   90.00
_cell.angle_beta   90.00
_cell.angle_gamma   90.00
#
_symmetry.space_group_name_H-M   'P 1'
#
loop_
_entity.id
_entity.type
_entity.pdbx_description
1 polymer ?
#
loop_
_entity_poly.entity_id
_entity_poly.type
_entity_poly.pdbx_seq_one_letter_code
_entity_poly.pdbx_strand_id
1 'polypeptide(L)'
;MSATINPLANPKGVKKLCELCQKPAKLQCTKCLVTFYCNSDHQQTDWTSIHGKVCPLLVSIHTPAPFSTLQSGREHHHKETLKKQKHLVEIAHLESQRWVSKKRFQDVLPAALLFLRWAMRVYGSCAVELVPAYLLLAQANIGLGSLSQAHEYLSKAEWTVMKTPGCSHTVLHQLHRTLGRLHAAMGKYTSALTHFANDVYYASEMFGLGSTVTSGGYFLMADVFLKQNKPDIAHSLYTEVANSWHTHLCKLMDGIGQSGTQPEKCFDEAQCVEADQMLRCILEFEEQCVKPRPDQSAMLAHSLAMLWLLCNNYTKALEYGKKAELLIQGLSEQNRLRESIHNLLQHAEKQLE
;
A
#
# COMPACT_ATOMS: atom_id res chain seq x y z
N MET A 1 24.20 -15.72 10.55
CA MET A 1 23.32 -16.16 9.43
C MET A 1 23.86 -15.77 8.05
N SER A 2 25.17 -15.51 7.93
CA SER A 2 25.85 -15.29 6.66
C SER A 2 27.27 -15.83 6.75
N ALA A 3 27.79 -16.27 5.61
CA ALA A 3 29.18 -16.64 5.45
C ALA A 3 29.90 -15.53 4.68
N THR A 4 31.13 -15.22 5.07
CA THR A 4 32.00 -14.30 4.33
C THR A 4 32.45 -14.98 3.04
N ILE A 5 32.33 -14.27 1.93
CA ILE A 5 32.78 -14.72 0.61
C ILE A 5 33.90 -13.81 0.11
N ASN A 6 34.90 -14.40 -0.55
CA ASN A 6 35.96 -13.65 -1.20
C ASN A 6 35.56 -13.34 -2.66
N PRO A 7 35.34 -12.08 -3.05
CA PRO A 7 34.97 -11.72 -4.41
C PRO A 7 35.99 -12.16 -5.47
N LEU A 8 37.26 -12.31 -5.09
CA LEU A 8 38.36 -12.74 -5.96
C LEU A 8 38.36 -14.25 -6.22
N ALA A 9 37.65 -15.03 -5.38
CA ALA A 9 37.52 -16.48 -5.55
C ALA A 9 36.36 -16.87 -6.48
N ASN A 10 35.65 -15.89 -7.06
CA ASN A 10 34.55 -16.18 -7.98
C ASN A 10 35.08 -16.75 -9.31
N PRO A 11 34.35 -17.69 -9.94
CA PRO A 11 34.68 -18.16 -11.29
C PRO A 11 34.79 -17.00 -12.29
N LYS A 12 35.69 -17.14 -13.28
CA LYS A 12 35.92 -16.10 -14.28
C LYS A 12 34.60 -15.70 -14.96
N GLY A 13 34.30 -14.40 -14.94
CA GLY A 13 33.06 -13.83 -15.49
C GLY A 13 31.85 -13.81 -14.56
N VAL A 14 31.92 -14.45 -13.39
CA VAL A 14 30.82 -14.47 -12.42
C VAL A 14 31.03 -13.37 -11.37
N LYS A 15 30.13 -12.39 -11.33
CA LYS A 15 30.09 -11.40 -10.26
C LYS A 15 28.94 -11.71 -9.31
N LYS A 16 29.24 -11.88 -8.03
CA LYS A 16 28.23 -11.91 -6.96
C LYS A 16 28.00 -10.48 -6.50
N LEU A 17 26.80 -9.97 -6.72
CA LEU A 17 26.43 -8.58 -6.45
C LEU A 17 25.46 -8.50 -5.28
N CYS A 18 25.53 -7.40 -4.54
CA CYS A 18 24.63 -7.12 -3.44
C CYS A 18 23.20 -6.96 -3.94
N GLU A 19 22.25 -7.61 -3.28
CA GLU A 19 20.82 -7.53 -3.62
C GLU A 19 20.28 -6.11 -3.70
N LEU A 20 20.72 -5.23 -2.81
CA LEU A 20 20.16 -3.89 -2.66
C LEU A 20 20.84 -2.82 -3.52
N CYS A 21 22.17 -2.90 -3.67
CA CYS A 21 22.94 -1.81 -4.27
C CYS A 21 23.78 -2.22 -5.49
N GLN A 22 23.75 -3.50 -5.87
CA GLN A 22 24.50 -4.06 -7.01
C GLN A 22 26.04 -3.91 -6.93
N LYS A 23 26.60 -3.45 -5.80
CA LYS A 23 28.05 -3.47 -5.54
C LYS A 23 28.55 -4.90 -5.28
N PRO A 24 29.85 -5.20 -5.46
CA PRO A 24 30.41 -6.52 -5.18
C PRO A 24 30.07 -7.01 -3.76
N ALA A 25 29.56 -8.24 -3.67
CA ALA A 25 29.13 -8.84 -2.41
C ALA A 25 30.31 -9.46 -1.66
N LYS A 26 30.28 -9.36 -0.32
CA LYS A 26 31.24 -9.94 0.62
C LYS A 26 30.60 -10.94 1.59
N LEU A 27 29.26 -11.00 1.62
CA LEU A 27 28.48 -11.87 2.48
C LEU A 27 27.49 -12.67 1.62
N GLN A 28 27.23 -13.91 2.04
CA GLN A 28 26.25 -14.81 1.45
C GLN A 28 25.33 -15.35 2.54
N CYS A 29 24.02 -15.34 2.30
CA CYS A 29 23.06 -15.95 3.22
C CYS A 29 23.32 -17.45 3.36
N THR A 30 23.52 -17.95 4.58
CA THR A 30 23.85 -19.36 4.84
C THR A 30 22.65 -20.30 4.69
N LYS A 31 21.43 -19.76 4.65
CA LYS A 31 20.20 -20.57 4.55
C LYS A 31 19.87 -20.88 3.09
N CYS A 32 19.79 -19.86 2.25
CA CYS A 32 19.42 -20.06 0.85
C CYS A 32 20.60 -20.20 -0.10
N LEU A 33 21.79 -19.74 0.28
CA LEU A 33 23.02 -19.77 -0.53
C LEU A 33 22.93 -19.03 -1.89
N VAL A 34 21.81 -18.40 -2.22
CA VAL A 34 21.60 -17.71 -3.50
C VAL A 34 21.58 -16.19 -3.39
N THR A 35 21.58 -15.66 -2.17
CA THR A 35 21.41 -14.22 -1.89
C THR A 35 22.67 -13.64 -1.27
N PHE A 36 23.09 -12.47 -1.77
CA PHE A 36 24.41 -11.91 -1.51
C PHE A 36 24.34 -10.44 -1.08
N TYR A 37 25.25 -10.02 -0.18
CA TYR A 37 25.29 -8.67 0.39
C TYR A 37 26.70 -8.09 0.43
N CYS A 38 26.84 -6.78 0.29
CA CYS A 38 28.15 -6.11 0.41
C CYS A 38 28.59 -5.89 1.87
N ASN A 39 27.66 -5.78 2.81
CA ASN A 39 27.90 -5.56 4.24
C ASN A 39 26.73 -6.10 5.08
N SER A 40 26.92 -6.13 6.40
CA SER A 40 25.92 -6.58 7.38
C SER A 40 24.65 -5.74 7.37
N ASP A 41 24.79 -4.44 7.11
CA ASP A 41 23.67 -3.51 7.17
C ASP A 41 22.66 -3.81 6.06
N HIS A 42 23.12 -3.99 4.83
CA HIS A 42 22.26 -4.38 3.71
C HIS A 42 21.63 -5.76 3.92
N GLN A 43 22.35 -6.69 4.54
CA GLN A 43 21.76 -7.97 4.93
C GLN A 43 20.62 -7.76 5.93
N GLN A 44 20.84 -6.95 6.97
CA GLN A 44 19.85 -6.73 8.02
C GLN A 44 18.61 -6.01 7.47
N THR A 45 18.80 -4.99 6.63
CA THR A 45 17.72 -4.28 5.96
C THR A 45 16.89 -5.21 5.07
N ASP A 46 17.54 -6.05 4.26
CA ASP A 46 16.84 -7.04 3.44
C ASP A 46 16.12 -8.10 4.29
N TRP A 47 16.75 -8.57 5.36
CA TRP A 47 16.18 -9.54 6.30
C TRP A 47 14.90 -9.02 6.97
N THR A 48 14.95 -7.79 7.48
CA THR A 48 13.81 -7.12 8.11
C THR A 48 12.71 -6.83 7.10
N SER A 49 13.07 -6.45 5.87
CA SER A 49 12.11 -6.10 4.83
C SER A 49 11.37 -7.32 4.27
N ILE A 50 12.08 -8.31 3.73
CA ILE A 50 11.45 -9.40 2.96
C ILE A 50 12.19 -10.73 3.05
N HIS A 51 13.52 -10.74 3.15
CA HIS A 51 14.31 -11.95 2.98
C HIS A 51 14.00 -13.04 4.00
N GLY A 52 13.70 -12.67 5.25
CA GLY A 52 13.28 -13.63 6.28
C GLY A 52 12.04 -14.45 5.86
N LYS A 53 11.11 -13.84 5.10
CA LYS A 53 9.89 -14.49 4.60
C LYS A 53 10.14 -15.34 3.37
N VAL A 54 10.95 -14.84 2.43
CA VAL A 54 11.12 -15.49 1.12
C VAL A 54 12.30 -16.47 1.06
N CYS A 55 13.20 -16.46 2.05
CA CYS A 55 14.40 -17.29 2.06
C CYS A 55 14.12 -18.78 1.80
N PRO A 56 13.14 -19.44 2.45
CA PRO A 56 12.83 -20.85 2.16
C PRO A 56 12.29 -21.07 0.73
N LEU A 57 11.46 -20.14 0.23
CA LEU A 57 10.91 -20.20 -1.12
C LEU A 57 12.01 -20.04 -2.18
N LEU A 58 13.00 -19.18 -1.93
CA LEU A 58 14.18 -19.04 -2.77
C LEU A 58 14.98 -20.34 -2.88
N VAL A 59 15.10 -21.13 -1.80
CA VAL A 59 15.72 -22.47 -1.86
C VAL A 59 14.92 -23.36 -2.80
N SER A 60 13.61 -23.45 -2.58
CA SER A 60 12.70 -24.31 -3.35
C SER A 60 12.67 -23.99 -4.85
N ILE A 61 12.87 -22.72 -5.23
CA ILE A 61 12.92 -22.29 -6.64
C ILE A 61 14.27 -22.65 -7.29
N HIS A 62 15.37 -22.65 -6.52
CA HIS A 62 16.71 -22.91 -7.05
C HIS A 62 17.16 -24.37 -6.91
N THR A 63 16.38 -25.22 -6.23
CA THR A 63 16.61 -26.67 -6.22
C THR A 63 16.56 -27.22 -7.65
N PRO A 64 17.61 -27.91 -8.12
CA PRO A 64 17.62 -28.51 -9.45
C PRO A 64 16.47 -29.49 -9.61
N ALA A 65 15.82 -29.45 -10.78
CA ALA A 65 14.78 -30.42 -11.11
C ALA A 65 15.38 -31.84 -11.12
N PRO A 66 14.69 -32.85 -10.56
CA PRO A 66 15.07 -34.23 -10.80
C PRO A 66 15.04 -34.51 -12.30
N PHE A 67 16.02 -35.27 -12.79
CA PHE A 67 16.11 -35.62 -14.21
C PHE A 67 14.85 -36.39 -14.63
N SER A 68 14.16 -35.88 -15.67
CA SER A 68 12.98 -36.53 -16.23
C SER A 68 13.18 -36.69 -17.74
N THR A 69 13.08 -37.93 -18.21
CA THR A 69 13.15 -38.29 -19.64
C THR A 69 11.85 -37.96 -20.38
N LEU A 70 10.74 -37.85 -19.65
CA LEU A 70 9.41 -37.56 -20.20
C LEU A 70 9.18 -36.06 -20.36
N GLN A 71 8.66 -35.67 -21.52
CA GLN A 71 8.27 -34.28 -21.80
C GLN A 71 7.25 -33.74 -20.78
N SER A 72 6.26 -34.54 -20.42
CA SER A 72 5.22 -34.19 -19.43
C SER A 72 5.80 -33.89 -18.04
N GLY A 73 6.82 -34.63 -17.62
CA GLY A 73 7.52 -34.40 -16.34
C GLY A 73 8.28 -33.08 -16.33
N ARG A 74 8.95 -32.74 -17.44
CA ARG A 74 9.65 -31.45 -17.60
C ARG A 74 8.68 -30.27 -17.60
N GLU A 75 7.55 -30.39 -18.30
CA GLU A 75 6.51 -29.37 -18.35
C GLU A 75 5.84 -29.16 -16.99
N HIS A 76 5.54 -30.24 -16.27
CA HIS A 76 4.98 -30.16 -14.92
C HIS A 76 5.93 -29.42 -13.97
N HIS A 77 7.22 -29.78 -13.97
CA HIS A 77 8.22 -29.10 -13.15
C HIS A 77 8.36 -27.61 -13.53
N HIS A 78 8.32 -27.29 -14.82
CA HIS A 78 8.36 -25.91 -15.29
C HIS A 78 7.16 -25.11 -14.77
N LYS A 79 5.94 -25.68 -14.87
CA LYS A 79 4.71 -25.05 -14.34
C LYS A 79 4.77 -24.84 -12.83
N GLU A 80 5.24 -25.83 -12.07
CA GLU A 80 5.41 -25.72 -10.62
C GLU A 80 6.44 -24.64 -10.25
N THR A 81 7.55 -24.57 -10.97
CA THR A 81 8.56 -23.54 -10.76
C THR A 81 7.98 -22.15 -11.05
N LEU A 82 7.26 -21.99 -12.15
CA LEU A 82 6.61 -20.73 -12.52
C LEU A 82 5.57 -20.31 -11.47
N LYS A 83 4.80 -21.26 -10.92
CA LYS A 83 3.84 -21.01 -9.84
C LYS A 83 4.53 -20.47 -8.58
N LYS A 84 5.64 -21.08 -8.16
CA LYS A 84 6.46 -20.59 -7.04
C LYS A 84 7.03 -19.19 -7.30
N GLN A 85 7.46 -18.91 -8.53
CA GLN A 85 7.97 -17.58 -8.90
C GLN A 85 6.86 -16.51 -8.86
N LYS A 86 5.67 -16.81 -9.38
CA LYS A 86 4.51 -15.90 -9.28
C LYS A 86 4.10 -15.66 -7.82
N HIS A 87 4.13 -16.69 -7.00
CA HIS A 87 3.87 -16.54 -5.56
C HIS A 87 4.91 -15.67 -4.86
N LEU A 88 6.20 -15.80 -5.24
CA LEU A 88 7.26 -14.92 -4.72
C LEU A 88 7.05 -13.45 -5.10
N VAL A 89 6.61 -13.19 -6.35
CA VAL A 89 6.23 -11.85 -6.81
C VAL A 89 5.10 -11.28 -5.96
N GLU A 90 4.07 -12.08 -5.69
CA GLU A 90 2.92 -11.69 -4.87
C GLU A 90 3.32 -11.35 -3.43
N ILE A 91 4.12 -12.21 -2.78
CA ILE A 91 4.63 -11.93 -1.42
C ILE A 91 5.41 -10.61 -1.40
N ALA A 92 6.29 -10.40 -2.36
CA ALA A 92 7.11 -9.19 -2.43
C ALA A 92 6.27 -7.94 -2.69
N HIS A 93 5.23 -8.04 -3.51
CA HIS A 93 4.26 -6.96 -3.76
C HIS A 93 3.50 -6.58 -2.48
N LEU A 94 2.89 -7.56 -1.81
CA LEU A 94 2.12 -7.34 -0.57
C LEU A 94 2.98 -6.79 0.55
N GLU A 95 4.20 -7.30 0.72
CA GLU A 95 5.10 -6.81 1.77
C GLU A 95 5.55 -5.37 1.49
N SER A 96 5.78 -5.02 0.22
CA SER A 96 6.09 -3.64 -0.17
C SER A 96 4.95 -2.69 0.20
N GLN A 97 3.70 -3.05 -0.14
CA GLN A 97 2.52 -2.25 0.22
C GLN A 97 2.35 -2.10 1.73
N ARG A 98 2.60 -3.18 2.48
CA ARG A 98 2.58 -3.16 3.95
C ARG A 98 3.62 -2.22 4.55
N TRP A 99 4.83 -2.14 3.98
CA TRP A 99 5.83 -1.18 4.45
C TRP A 99 5.51 0.27 4.06
N VAL A 100 4.89 0.47 2.90
CA VAL A 100 4.41 1.79 2.46
C VAL A 100 3.34 2.33 3.42
N SER A 101 2.35 1.52 3.81
CA SER A 101 1.29 1.96 4.74
C SER A 101 1.85 2.34 6.13
N LYS A 102 2.92 1.66 6.56
CA LYS A 102 3.65 1.96 7.80
C LYS A 102 4.62 3.15 7.68
N LYS A 103 4.72 3.80 6.52
CA LYS A 103 5.69 4.88 6.22
C LYS A 103 7.14 4.49 6.47
N ARG A 104 7.46 3.20 6.49
CA ARG A 104 8.81 2.66 6.68
C ARG A 104 9.51 2.53 5.34
N PHE A 105 9.79 3.67 4.70
CA PHE A 105 10.23 3.71 3.31
C PHE A 105 11.59 3.04 3.04
N GLN A 106 12.47 2.97 4.04
CA GLN A 106 13.73 2.22 3.93
C GLN A 106 13.47 0.72 3.76
N ASP A 107 12.46 0.18 4.43
CA ASP A 107 12.08 -1.24 4.36
C ASP A 107 11.25 -1.58 3.11
N VAL A 108 10.71 -0.58 2.40
CA VAL A 108 10.04 -0.81 1.10
C VAL A 108 11.05 -1.21 0.03
N LEU A 109 12.25 -0.62 0.04
CA LEU A 109 13.23 -0.77 -1.04
C LEU A 109 13.63 -2.22 -1.31
N PRO A 110 14.01 -3.06 -0.33
CA PRO A 110 14.37 -4.45 -0.61
C PRO A 110 13.21 -5.27 -1.17
N ALA A 111 12.02 -5.18 -0.57
CA ALA A 111 10.82 -5.86 -1.03
C ALA A 111 10.45 -5.46 -2.47
N ALA A 112 10.48 -4.17 -2.78
CA ALA A 112 10.11 -3.66 -4.10
C ALA A 112 11.17 -3.97 -5.17
N LEU A 113 12.47 -3.98 -4.81
CA LEU A 113 13.55 -4.43 -5.70
C LEU A 113 13.46 -5.93 -6.00
N LEU A 114 13.13 -6.75 -5.00
CA LEU A 114 12.88 -8.18 -5.18
C LEU A 114 11.66 -8.40 -6.09
N PHE A 115 10.57 -7.67 -5.83
CA PHE A 115 9.36 -7.70 -6.66
C PHE A 115 9.71 -7.39 -8.12
N LEU A 116 10.36 -6.26 -8.39
CA LEU A 116 10.74 -5.87 -9.76
C LEU A 116 11.56 -6.96 -10.45
N ARG A 117 12.59 -7.50 -9.77
CA ARG A 117 13.48 -8.51 -10.35
C ARG A 117 12.74 -9.79 -10.73
N TRP A 118 11.89 -10.29 -9.85
CA TRP A 118 11.13 -11.51 -10.11
C TRP A 118 10.01 -11.30 -11.12
N ALA A 119 9.37 -10.13 -11.11
CA ALA A 119 8.40 -9.76 -12.12
C ALA A 119 9.06 -9.71 -13.51
N MET A 120 10.25 -9.12 -13.64
CA MET A 120 11.02 -9.14 -14.90
C MET A 120 11.34 -10.56 -15.38
N ARG A 121 11.61 -11.48 -14.44
CA ARG A 121 11.91 -12.88 -14.77
C ARG A 121 10.67 -13.68 -15.20
N VAL A 122 9.52 -13.38 -14.61
CA VAL A 122 8.25 -14.08 -14.86
C VAL A 122 7.54 -13.55 -16.11
N TYR A 123 7.48 -12.23 -16.27
CA TYR A 123 6.67 -11.56 -17.29
C TYR A 123 7.51 -10.96 -18.43
N GLY A 124 8.81 -10.72 -18.21
CA GLY A 124 9.70 -10.07 -19.16
C GLY A 124 9.98 -8.60 -18.82
N SER A 125 11.00 -8.01 -19.46
CA SER A 125 11.55 -6.69 -19.10
C SER A 125 10.70 -5.48 -19.52
N CYS A 126 9.68 -5.69 -20.34
CA CYS A 126 8.80 -4.62 -20.85
C CYS A 126 7.32 -4.88 -20.53
N ALA A 127 7.05 -5.80 -19.61
CA ALA A 127 5.71 -6.19 -19.22
C ALA A 127 5.03 -5.12 -18.36
N VAL A 128 3.72 -4.91 -18.53
CA VAL A 128 2.94 -3.95 -17.74
C VAL A 128 2.88 -4.33 -16.26
N GLU A 129 3.04 -5.62 -15.97
CA GLU A 129 3.15 -6.21 -14.63
C GLU A 129 4.35 -5.68 -13.82
N LEU A 130 5.31 -5.00 -14.48
CA LEU A 130 6.42 -4.33 -13.80
C LEU A 130 6.03 -2.97 -13.21
N VAL A 131 4.97 -2.33 -13.73
CA VAL A 131 4.57 -0.97 -13.34
C VAL A 131 4.35 -0.85 -11.84
N PRO A 132 3.59 -1.75 -11.16
CA PRO A 132 3.40 -1.66 -9.71
C PRO A 132 4.73 -1.67 -8.92
N ALA A 133 5.74 -2.41 -9.37
CA ALA A 133 7.06 -2.43 -8.73
C ALA A 133 7.79 -1.08 -8.89
N TYR A 134 7.74 -0.48 -10.07
CA TYR A 134 8.28 0.86 -10.29
C TYR A 134 7.57 1.92 -9.45
N LEU A 135 6.24 1.84 -9.31
CA LEU A 135 5.48 2.77 -8.49
C LEU A 135 5.84 2.64 -7.00
N LEU A 136 5.98 1.42 -6.47
CA LEU A 136 6.41 1.20 -5.08
C LEU A 136 7.83 1.74 -4.82
N LEU A 137 8.77 1.51 -5.74
CA LEU A 137 10.12 2.07 -5.65
C LEU A 137 10.10 3.60 -5.71
N ALA A 138 9.28 4.20 -6.58
CA ALA A 138 9.11 5.63 -6.63
C ALA A 138 8.53 6.19 -5.32
N GLN A 139 7.48 5.57 -4.77
CA GLN A 139 6.88 5.97 -3.50
C GLN A 139 7.87 5.91 -2.33
N ALA A 140 8.68 4.84 -2.26
CA ALA A 140 9.74 4.73 -1.27
C ALA A 140 10.75 5.88 -1.40
N ASN A 141 11.21 6.17 -2.61
CA ASN A 141 12.18 7.25 -2.84
C ASN A 141 11.59 8.65 -2.58
N ILE A 142 10.31 8.88 -2.87
CA ILE A 142 9.60 10.11 -2.47
C ILE A 142 9.60 10.24 -0.95
N GLY A 143 9.23 9.18 -0.23
CA GLY A 143 9.20 9.17 1.23
C GLY A 143 10.57 9.33 1.89
N LEU A 144 11.65 8.94 1.21
CA LEU A 144 13.04 9.16 1.62
C LEU A 144 13.62 10.50 1.17
N GLY A 145 12.86 11.33 0.44
CA GLY A 145 13.34 12.59 -0.13
C GLY A 145 14.29 12.45 -1.33
N SER A 146 14.52 11.23 -1.82
CA SER A 146 15.37 10.93 -2.99
C SER A 146 14.60 11.16 -4.29
N LEU A 147 14.19 12.40 -4.54
CA LEU A 147 13.25 12.75 -5.62
C LEU A 147 13.80 12.46 -7.03
N SER A 148 15.12 12.53 -7.24
CA SER A 148 15.76 12.18 -8.50
C SER A 148 15.58 10.70 -8.84
N GLN A 149 15.79 9.83 -7.85
CA GLN A 149 15.61 8.38 -8.01
C GLN A 149 14.14 8.01 -8.20
N ALA A 150 13.24 8.70 -7.50
CA ALA A 150 11.80 8.52 -7.71
C ALA A 150 11.38 8.88 -9.14
N HIS A 151 11.89 9.98 -9.67
CA HIS A 151 11.63 10.39 -11.05
C HIS A 151 12.11 9.33 -12.05
N GLU A 152 13.31 8.76 -11.88
CA GLU A 152 13.82 7.71 -12.77
C GLU A 152 12.90 6.47 -12.82
N TYR A 153 12.39 6.04 -11.67
CA TYR A 153 11.44 4.92 -11.61
C TYR A 153 10.10 5.27 -12.26
N LEU A 154 9.59 6.49 -12.07
CA LEU A 154 8.37 6.93 -12.73
C LEU A 154 8.53 7.03 -14.24
N SER A 155 9.67 7.48 -14.76
CA SER A 155 9.93 7.48 -16.20
C SER A 155 9.90 6.05 -16.78
N LYS A 156 10.40 5.05 -16.05
CA LYS A 156 10.30 3.63 -16.45
C LYS A 156 8.85 3.13 -16.45
N ALA A 157 8.06 3.53 -15.45
CA ALA A 157 6.64 3.21 -15.38
C ALA A 157 5.86 3.85 -16.55
N GLU A 158 6.04 5.15 -16.79
CA GLU A 158 5.43 5.89 -17.89
C GLU A 158 5.78 5.29 -19.25
N TRP A 159 7.05 4.95 -19.48
CA TRP A 159 7.49 4.30 -20.71
C TRP A 159 6.79 2.95 -20.92
N THR A 160 6.67 2.15 -19.86
CA THR A 160 6.02 0.83 -19.93
C THR A 160 4.52 0.96 -20.23
N VAL A 161 3.84 1.93 -19.62
CA VAL A 161 2.43 2.24 -19.90
C VAL A 161 2.25 2.74 -21.32
N MET A 162 3.11 3.66 -21.78
CA MET A 162 3.06 4.21 -23.15
C MET A 162 3.22 3.13 -24.23
N LYS A 163 4.02 2.10 -23.96
CA LYS A 163 4.22 0.97 -24.88
C LYS A 163 3.12 -0.08 -24.83
N THR A 164 2.18 0.04 -23.88
CA THR A 164 1.10 -0.93 -23.67
C THR A 164 -0.24 -0.29 -24.04
N PRO A 165 -0.75 -0.47 -25.28
CA PRO A 165 -2.06 0.07 -25.65
C PRO A 165 -3.16 -0.59 -24.81
N GLY A 166 -4.16 0.18 -24.40
CA GLY A 166 -5.27 -0.34 -23.57
C GLY A 166 -4.86 -0.68 -22.14
N CYS A 167 -3.85 0.00 -21.58
CA CYS A 167 -3.45 -0.16 -20.18
C CYS A 167 -4.65 0.02 -19.24
N SER A 168 -4.77 -0.83 -18.22
CA SER A 168 -5.93 -0.80 -17.34
C SER A 168 -6.01 0.50 -16.55
N HIS A 169 -7.25 0.95 -16.29
CA HIS A 169 -7.48 2.14 -15.47
C HIS A 169 -6.88 1.99 -14.05
N THR A 170 -6.80 0.75 -13.51
CA THR A 170 -6.08 0.43 -12.28
C THR A 170 -4.61 0.88 -12.33
N VAL A 171 -3.90 0.58 -13.42
CA VAL A 171 -2.49 0.97 -13.55
C VAL A 171 -2.36 2.48 -13.79
N LEU A 172 -3.24 3.06 -14.61
CA LEU A 172 -3.21 4.48 -14.96
C LEU A 172 -3.44 5.39 -13.74
N HIS A 173 -4.44 5.10 -12.91
CA HIS A 173 -4.71 5.93 -11.75
C HIS A 173 -3.56 5.85 -10.72
N GLN A 174 -3.01 4.65 -10.47
CA GLN A 174 -1.86 4.48 -9.57
C GLN A 174 -0.61 5.22 -10.06
N LEU A 175 -0.37 5.22 -11.38
CA LEU A 175 0.72 5.97 -11.99
C LEU A 175 0.54 7.47 -11.75
N HIS A 176 -0.63 8.01 -12.10
CA HIS A 176 -0.92 9.42 -11.91
C HIS A 176 -0.93 9.84 -10.43
N ARG A 177 -1.44 9.00 -9.53
CA ARG A 177 -1.34 9.22 -8.08
C ARG A 177 0.12 9.39 -7.65
N THR A 178 1.01 8.53 -8.14
CA THR A 178 2.42 8.57 -7.73
C THR A 178 3.16 9.75 -8.38
N LEU A 179 2.86 10.10 -9.63
CA LEU A 179 3.36 11.33 -10.28
C LEU A 179 2.90 12.58 -9.53
N GLY A 180 1.62 12.66 -9.15
CA GLY A 180 1.10 13.76 -8.35
C GLY A 180 1.83 13.92 -7.02
N ARG A 181 2.11 12.81 -6.33
CA ARG A 181 2.92 12.80 -5.09
C ARG A 181 4.34 13.31 -5.32
N LEU A 182 5.00 12.90 -6.41
CA LEU A 182 6.34 13.41 -6.76
C LEU A 182 6.29 14.93 -6.98
N HIS A 183 5.37 15.41 -7.80
CA HIS A 183 5.24 16.83 -8.10
C HIS A 183 4.90 17.66 -6.85
N ALA A 184 4.03 17.15 -5.97
CA ALA A 184 3.73 17.78 -4.69
C ALA A 184 4.96 17.86 -3.78
N ALA A 185 5.80 16.81 -3.73
CA ALA A 185 7.05 16.80 -2.98
C ALA A 185 8.10 17.78 -3.56
N MET A 186 8.07 18.04 -4.87
CA MET A 186 8.88 19.06 -5.53
C MET A 186 8.33 20.50 -5.38
N GLY A 187 7.19 20.70 -4.72
CA GLY A 187 6.51 22.00 -4.63
C GLY A 187 5.81 22.44 -5.93
N LYS A 188 5.72 21.56 -6.94
CA LYS A 188 5.07 21.83 -8.23
C LYS A 188 3.56 21.56 -8.15
N TYR A 189 2.86 22.38 -7.38
CA TYR A 189 1.47 22.12 -7.00
C TYR A 189 0.48 22.08 -8.18
N THR A 190 0.68 22.89 -9.22
CA THR A 190 -0.17 22.87 -10.42
C THR A 190 -0.09 21.52 -11.13
N SER A 191 1.12 21.04 -11.41
CA SER A 191 1.34 19.71 -12.00
C SER A 191 0.83 18.58 -11.10
N ALA A 192 0.98 18.72 -9.78
CA ALA A 192 0.46 17.75 -8.82
C ALA A 192 -1.07 17.62 -8.93
N LEU A 193 -1.79 18.75 -8.94
CA LEU A 193 -3.25 18.77 -9.08
C LEU A 193 -3.71 18.19 -10.42
N THR A 194 -3.01 18.47 -11.52
CA THR A 194 -3.32 17.86 -12.83
C THR A 194 -3.22 16.34 -12.77
N HIS A 195 -2.15 15.81 -12.16
CA HIS A 195 -2.00 14.37 -12.02
C HIS A 195 -3.03 13.76 -11.06
N PHE A 196 -3.35 14.42 -9.93
CA PHE A 196 -4.40 13.93 -9.05
C PHE A 196 -5.79 13.98 -9.68
N ALA A 197 -6.08 14.97 -10.54
CA ALA A 197 -7.31 14.98 -11.31
C ALA A 197 -7.40 13.78 -12.26
N ASN A 198 -6.30 13.40 -12.93
CA ASN A 198 -6.25 12.19 -13.75
C ASN A 198 -6.39 10.91 -12.92
N ASP A 199 -5.81 10.85 -11.71
CA ASP A 199 -6.03 9.74 -10.77
C ASP A 199 -7.51 9.60 -10.42
N VAL A 200 -8.18 10.69 -10.03
CA VAL A 200 -9.62 10.70 -9.76
C VAL A 200 -10.41 10.24 -10.98
N TYR A 201 -10.09 10.73 -12.19
CA TYR A 201 -10.76 10.33 -13.42
C TYR A 201 -10.68 8.81 -13.65
N TYR A 202 -9.47 8.24 -13.72
CA TYR A 202 -9.30 6.81 -13.98
C TYR A 202 -9.82 5.93 -12.83
N ALA A 203 -9.68 6.38 -11.57
CA ALA A 203 -10.23 5.67 -10.43
C ALA A 203 -11.76 5.66 -10.45
N SER A 204 -12.39 6.79 -10.80
CA SER A 204 -13.85 6.89 -10.87
C SER A 204 -14.45 6.02 -11.98
N GLU A 205 -13.79 5.94 -13.14
CA GLU A 205 -14.19 5.05 -14.23
C GLU A 205 -14.07 3.56 -13.85
N MET A 206 -13.07 3.20 -13.03
CA MET A 206 -12.81 1.81 -12.65
C MET A 206 -13.63 1.34 -11.44
N PHE A 207 -13.78 2.19 -10.42
CA PHE A 207 -14.31 1.82 -9.11
C PHE A 207 -15.59 2.58 -8.74
N GLY A 208 -15.96 3.60 -9.51
CA GLY A 208 -17.10 4.48 -9.24
C GLY A 208 -16.74 5.73 -8.44
N LEU A 209 -17.60 6.75 -8.55
CA LEU A 209 -17.41 8.06 -7.91
C LEU A 209 -17.39 7.99 -6.37
N GLY A 210 -18.26 7.18 -5.78
CA GLY A 210 -18.36 7.00 -4.32
C GLY A 210 -17.43 5.95 -3.74
N SER A 211 -16.42 5.49 -4.50
CA SER A 211 -15.45 4.50 -4.02
C SER A 211 -14.41 5.12 -3.11
N THR A 212 -13.98 4.35 -2.10
CA THR A 212 -12.85 4.70 -1.22
C THR A 212 -11.52 4.81 -1.99
N VAL A 213 -11.41 4.16 -3.15
CA VAL A 213 -10.23 4.28 -4.02
C VAL A 213 -10.18 5.66 -4.69
N THR A 214 -11.33 6.13 -5.19
CA THR A 214 -11.49 7.44 -5.83
C THR A 214 -11.30 8.56 -4.81
N SER A 215 -11.84 8.39 -3.60
CA SER A 215 -11.68 9.38 -2.53
C SER A 215 -10.23 9.61 -2.11
N GLY A 216 -9.35 8.63 -2.26
CA GLY A 216 -7.90 8.82 -2.07
C GLY A 216 -7.31 9.92 -2.96
N GLY A 217 -7.84 10.14 -4.17
CA GLY A 217 -7.44 11.25 -5.04
C GLY A 217 -7.89 12.61 -4.49
N TYR A 218 -9.14 12.72 -4.01
CA TYR A 218 -9.66 13.93 -3.37
C TYR A 218 -8.85 14.31 -2.12
N PHE A 219 -8.47 13.32 -1.31
CA PHE A 219 -7.61 13.52 -0.15
C PHE A 219 -6.27 14.16 -0.53
N LEU A 220 -5.61 13.62 -1.56
CA LEU A 220 -4.32 14.15 -2.02
C LEU A 220 -4.44 15.54 -2.65
N MET A 221 -5.54 15.85 -3.33
CA MET A 221 -5.81 17.20 -3.83
C MET A 221 -6.02 18.19 -2.68
N ALA A 222 -6.75 17.79 -1.64
CA ALA A 222 -6.98 18.61 -0.45
C ALA A 222 -5.67 18.99 0.24
N ASP A 223 -4.76 18.01 0.44
CA ASP A 223 -3.42 18.26 0.99
C ASP A 223 -2.62 19.30 0.19
N VAL A 224 -2.74 19.29 -1.14
CA VAL A 224 -2.10 20.30 -1.99
C VAL A 224 -2.76 21.66 -1.84
N PHE A 225 -4.09 21.74 -1.76
CA PHE A 225 -4.79 23.00 -1.54
C PHE A 225 -4.50 23.61 -0.16
N LEU A 226 -4.32 22.80 0.88
CA LEU A 226 -3.83 23.27 2.17
C LEU A 226 -2.44 23.92 2.05
N LYS A 227 -1.52 23.28 1.32
CA LYS A 227 -0.18 23.86 1.05
C LYS A 227 -0.23 25.15 0.21
N GLN A 228 -1.30 25.36 -0.56
CA GLN A 228 -1.56 26.60 -1.29
C GLN A 228 -2.32 27.66 -0.46
N ASN A 229 -2.56 27.42 0.84
CA ASN A 229 -3.35 28.28 1.71
C ASN A 229 -4.80 28.50 1.21
N LYS A 230 -5.42 27.43 0.69
CA LYS A 230 -6.83 27.39 0.24
C LYS A 230 -7.66 26.39 1.07
N PRO A 231 -7.85 26.65 2.38
CA PRO A 231 -8.51 25.71 3.29
C PRO A 231 -9.97 25.43 2.92
N ASP A 232 -10.69 26.40 2.33
CA ASP A 232 -12.10 26.21 1.95
C ASP A 232 -12.27 25.10 0.89
N ILE A 233 -11.35 25.03 -0.08
CA ILE A 233 -11.34 23.99 -1.12
C ILE A 233 -10.94 22.64 -0.50
N ALA A 234 -9.92 22.64 0.35
CA ALA A 234 -9.49 21.42 1.04
C ALA A 234 -10.61 20.84 1.92
N HIS A 235 -11.34 21.69 2.64
CA HIS A 235 -12.48 21.30 3.47
C HIS A 235 -13.59 20.65 2.64
N SER A 236 -13.91 21.22 1.49
CA SER A 236 -14.90 20.66 0.56
C SER A 236 -14.48 19.26 0.08
N LEU A 237 -13.22 19.10 -0.32
CA LEU A 237 -12.69 17.79 -0.76
C LEU A 237 -12.64 16.77 0.38
N TYR A 238 -12.21 17.16 1.58
CA TYR A 238 -12.22 16.28 2.75
C TYR A 238 -13.64 15.86 3.16
N THR A 239 -14.65 16.71 2.92
CA THR A 239 -16.06 16.34 3.12
C THR A 239 -16.44 15.17 2.22
N GLU A 240 -16.08 15.23 0.93
CA GLU A 240 -16.33 14.14 -0.02
C GLU A 240 -15.60 12.85 0.37
N VAL A 241 -14.38 12.97 0.89
CA VAL A 241 -13.63 11.81 1.41
C VAL A 241 -14.34 11.19 2.60
N ALA A 242 -14.74 12.00 3.58
CA ALA A 242 -15.43 11.57 4.78
C ALA A 242 -16.77 10.87 4.44
N ASN A 243 -17.56 11.47 3.54
CA ASN A 243 -18.83 10.91 3.07
C ASN A 243 -18.63 9.57 2.34
N SER A 244 -17.63 9.47 1.47
CA SER A 244 -17.33 8.24 0.73
C SER A 244 -16.97 7.09 1.66
N TRP A 245 -16.10 7.36 2.64
CA TRP A 245 -15.70 6.36 3.65
C TRP A 245 -16.84 5.99 4.59
N HIS A 246 -17.58 6.97 5.11
CA HIS A 246 -18.72 6.71 5.99
C HIS A 246 -19.78 5.85 5.30
N THR A 247 -20.17 6.21 4.07
CA THR A 247 -21.12 5.44 3.26
C THR A 247 -20.62 4.01 3.01
N HIS A 248 -19.34 3.84 2.69
CA HIS A 248 -18.76 2.53 2.46
C HIS A 248 -18.77 1.66 3.72
N LEU A 249 -18.36 2.20 4.85
CA LEU A 249 -18.30 1.49 6.14
C LEU A 249 -19.71 1.14 6.65
N CYS A 250 -20.69 2.03 6.51
CA CYS A 250 -22.09 1.72 6.84
C CYS A 250 -22.60 0.54 6.02
N LYS A 251 -22.35 0.50 4.70
CA LYS A 251 -22.75 -0.64 3.85
C LYS A 251 -22.12 -1.96 4.30
N LEU A 252 -20.85 -1.94 4.73
CA LEU A 252 -20.19 -3.13 5.26
C LEU A 252 -20.82 -3.59 6.57
N MET A 253 -21.08 -2.65 7.48
CA MET A 253 -21.75 -2.91 8.76
C MET A 253 -23.16 -3.50 8.57
N ASP A 254 -23.95 -2.93 7.67
CA ASP A 254 -25.30 -3.42 7.35
C ASP A 254 -25.26 -4.84 6.77
N GLY A 255 -24.28 -5.13 5.89
CA GLY A 255 -24.09 -6.46 5.31
C GLY A 255 -23.72 -7.53 6.34
N ILE A 256 -22.96 -7.17 7.38
CA ILE A 256 -22.64 -8.08 8.49
C ILE A 256 -23.89 -8.38 9.31
N GLY A 257 -24.71 -7.36 9.61
CA GLY A 257 -25.95 -7.51 10.36
C GLY A 257 -26.96 -8.45 9.70
N GLN A 258 -26.96 -8.52 8.36
CA GLN A 258 -27.90 -9.35 7.58
C GLN A 258 -27.40 -10.77 7.32
N SER A 259 -26.09 -10.99 7.21
CA SER A 259 -25.55 -12.30 6.81
C SER A 259 -25.31 -13.27 7.98
N GLY A 260 -25.38 -12.81 9.24
CA GLY A 260 -25.22 -13.64 10.44
C GLY A 260 -23.88 -14.39 10.55
N THR A 261 -22.96 -14.14 9.62
CA THR A 261 -21.67 -14.81 9.48
C THR A 261 -20.60 -13.80 9.88
N GLN A 262 -19.58 -14.24 10.64
CA GLN A 262 -18.45 -13.35 10.91
C GLN A 262 -17.85 -12.90 9.57
N PRO A 263 -17.60 -11.59 9.38
CA PRO A 263 -16.99 -11.13 8.15
C PRO A 263 -15.62 -11.81 7.99
N GLU A 264 -15.41 -12.45 6.83
CA GLU A 264 -14.05 -12.58 6.31
C GLU A 264 -13.37 -11.21 6.44
N LYS A 265 -12.08 -11.17 6.81
CA LYS A 265 -11.33 -9.91 7.03
C LYS A 265 -11.68 -8.89 5.93
N CYS A 266 -12.52 -7.90 6.25
CA CYS A 266 -12.97 -6.90 5.28
C CYS A 266 -11.83 -6.02 4.78
N PHE A 267 -10.77 -5.91 5.58
CA PHE A 267 -9.59 -5.13 5.30
C PHE A 267 -8.34 -5.94 5.61
N ASP A 268 -7.33 -5.81 4.75
CA ASP A 268 -5.97 -6.21 5.11
C ASP A 268 -5.31 -5.17 6.05
N GLU A 269 -4.17 -5.53 6.64
CA GLU A 269 -3.45 -4.66 7.57
C GLU A 269 -3.05 -3.32 6.92
N ALA A 270 -2.70 -3.32 5.63
CA ALA A 270 -2.26 -2.12 4.93
C ALA A 270 -3.44 -1.18 4.66
N GLN A 271 -4.58 -1.71 4.22
CA GLN A 271 -5.81 -0.97 3.99
C GLN A 271 -6.36 -0.37 5.29
N CYS A 272 -6.41 -1.12 6.40
CA CYS A 272 -6.82 -0.59 7.70
C CYS A 272 -5.94 0.62 8.10
N VAL A 273 -4.62 0.50 7.95
CA VAL A 273 -3.67 1.56 8.33
C VAL A 273 -3.78 2.80 7.45
N GLU A 274 -3.95 2.64 6.13
CA GLU A 274 -4.12 3.76 5.20
C GLU A 274 -5.44 4.51 5.48
N ALA A 275 -6.53 3.78 5.66
CA ALA A 275 -7.84 4.35 5.98
C ALA A 275 -7.83 5.10 7.33
N ASP A 276 -7.24 4.51 8.38
CA ASP A 276 -7.11 5.16 9.69
C ASP A 276 -6.30 6.46 9.59
N GLN A 277 -5.15 6.43 8.91
CA GLN A 277 -4.32 7.63 8.73
C GLN A 277 -5.08 8.74 8.01
N MET A 278 -5.81 8.41 6.94
CA MET A 278 -6.58 9.37 6.16
C MET A 278 -7.69 10.00 6.99
N LEU A 279 -8.54 9.18 7.62
CA LEU A 279 -9.69 9.64 8.41
C LEU A 279 -9.24 10.43 9.65
N ARG A 280 -8.17 10.01 10.32
CA ARG A 280 -7.58 10.76 11.43
C ARG A 280 -7.05 12.11 10.98
N CYS A 281 -6.34 12.17 9.85
CA CYS A 281 -5.81 13.43 9.33
C CYS A 281 -6.93 14.43 9.06
N ILE A 282 -8.06 13.97 8.53
CA ILE A 282 -9.24 14.82 8.32
C ILE A 282 -9.87 15.23 9.66
N LEU A 283 -10.01 14.32 10.61
CA LEU A 283 -10.56 14.64 11.93
C LEU A 283 -9.71 15.68 12.68
N GLU A 284 -8.38 15.52 12.65
CA GLU A 284 -7.43 16.48 13.23
C GLU A 284 -7.52 17.85 12.53
N PHE A 285 -7.75 17.88 11.21
CA PHE A 285 -8.01 19.11 10.46
C PHE A 285 -9.31 19.79 10.90
N GLU A 286 -10.43 19.05 11.01
CA GLU A 286 -11.72 19.60 11.46
C GLU A 286 -11.65 20.18 12.88
N GLU A 287 -10.88 19.56 13.77
CA GLU A 287 -10.69 20.02 15.15
C GLU A 287 -9.88 21.31 15.26
N GLN A 288 -9.00 21.57 14.29
CA GLN A 288 -8.14 22.77 14.25
C GLN A 288 -8.78 23.94 13.48
N CYS A 289 -9.89 23.70 12.78
CA CYS A 289 -10.61 24.74 12.05
C CYS A 289 -11.18 25.83 12.99
N VAL A 290 -11.16 27.09 12.52
CA VAL A 290 -11.74 28.23 13.25
C VAL A 290 -13.23 28.05 13.51
N LYS A 291 -13.92 27.36 12.59
CA LYS A 291 -15.34 27.00 12.69
C LYS A 291 -15.46 25.48 12.54
N PRO A 292 -15.31 24.71 13.63
CA PRO A 292 -15.43 23.26 13.58
C PRO A 292 -16.87 22.86 13.21
N ARG A 293 -17.01 21.80 12.42
CA ARG A 293 -18.29 21.18 12.06
C ARG A 293 -18.50 19.93 12.92
N PRO A 294 -19.17 20.04 14.08
CA PRO A 294 -19.29 18.93 15.02
C PRO A 294 -19.98 17.70 14.41
N ASP A 295 -20.89 17.91 13.47
CA ASP A 295 -21.56 16.89 12.67
C ASP A 295 -20.58 16.05 11.85
N GLN A 296 -19.65 16.70 11.15
CA GLN A 296 -18.65 16.01 10.36
C GLN A 296 -17.59 15.35 11.24
N SER A 297 -17.15 16.01 12.32
CA SER A 297 -16.22 15.41 13.28
C SER A 297 -16.80 14.14 13.93
N ALA A 298 -18.10 14.16 14.27
CA ALA A 298 -18.79 12.99 14.79
C ALA A 298 -18.87 11.87 13.74
N MET A 299 -19.18 12.21 12.49
CA MET A 299 -19.20 11.26 11.38
C MET A 299 -17.84 10.59 11.17
N LEU A 300 -16.75 11.37 11.18
CA LEU A 300 -15.37 10.87 11.06
C LEU A 300 -14.98 9.97 12.23
N ALA A 301 -15.30 10.37 13.47
CA ALA A 301 -15.08 9.54 14.66
C ALA A 301 -15.87 8.23 14.59
N HIS A 302 -17.13 8.27 14.15
CA HIS A 302 -17.94 7.08 13.91
C HIS A 302 -17.36 6.19 12.80
N SER A 303 -16.86 6.77 11.70
CA SER A 303 -16.15 6.02 10.64
C SER A 303 -14.89 5.33 11.16
N LEU A 304 -14.08 6.00 11.97
CA LEU A 304 -12.92 5.38 12.62
C LEU A 304 -13.33 4.24 13.55
N ALA A 305 -14.42 4.41 14.31
CA ALA A 305 -14.95 3.36 15.19
C ALA A 305 -15.39 2.12 14.38
N MET A 306 -16.14 2.31 13.29
CA MET A 306 -16.56 1.22 12.39
C MET A 306 -15.36 0.52 11.76
N LEU A 307 -14.37 1.28 11.27
CA LEU A 307 -13.15 0.72 10.68
C LEU A 307 -12.43 -0.20 11.67
N TRP A 308 -12.19 0.27 12.90
CA TRP A 308 -11.48 -0.52 13.90
C TRP A 308 -12.28 -1.73 14.38
N LEU A 309 -13.60 -1.63 14.41
CA LEU A 309 -14.47 -2.77 14.66
C LEU A 309 -14.32 -3.84 13.58
N LEU A 310 -14.35 -3.45 12.30
CA LEU A 310 -14.16 -4.35 11.15
C LEU A 310 -12.73 -4.95 11.12
N CYS A 311 -11.75 -4.26 11.67
CA CYS A 311 -10.38 -4.77 11.84
C CYS A 311 -10.21 -5.59 13.16
N ASN A 312 -11.30 -5.93 13.87
CA ASN A 312 -11.33 -6.67 15.15
C ASN A 312 -10.50 -6.03 16.28
N ASN A 313 -10.35 -4.70 16.27
CA ASN A 313 -9.70 -3.95 17.34
C ASN A 313 -10.74 -3.18 18.16
N TYR A 314 -11.40 -3.91 19.08
CA TYR A 314 -12.48 -3.37 19.91
C TYR A 314 -12.03 -2.22 20.81
N THR A 315 -10.78 -2.21 21.27
CA THR A 315 -10.25 -1.13 22.12
C THR A 315 -10.27 0.23 21.42
N LYS A 316 -9.76 0.28 20.18
CA LYS A 316 -9.80 1.49 19.35
C LYS A 316 -11.21 1.82 18.88
N ALA A 317 -12.01 0.80 18.59
CA ALA A 317 -13.41 1.00 18.23
C ALA A 317 -14.19 1.74 19.33
N LEU A 318 -13.99 1.34 20.60
CA LEU A 318 -14.59 2.03 21.76
C LEU A 318 -14.05 3.44 21.97
N GLU A 319 -12.74 3.65 21.80
CA GLU A 319 -12.12 4.98 21.93
C GLU A 319 -12.78 5.99 20.98
N TYR A 320 -12.84 5.65 19.69
CA TYR A 320 -13.46 6.52 18.69
C TYR A 320 -14.99 6.57 18.79
N GLY A 321 -15.64 5.48 19.20
CA GLY A 321 -17.08 5.43 19.44
C GLY A 321 -17.51 6.40 20.54
N LYS A 322 -16.79 6.41 21.67
CA LYS A 322 -17.03 7.36 22.78
C LYS A 322 -16.78 8.80 22.35
N LYS A 323 -15.73 9.04 21.55
CA LYS A 323 -15.48 10.36 20.95
C LYS A 323 -16.64 10.81 20.06
N ALA A 324 -17.17 9.92 19.23
CA ALA A 324 -18.31 10.21 18.37
C ALA A 324 -19.58 10.52 19.17
N GLU A 325 -19.83 9.77 20.26
CA GLU A 325 -20.96 10.00 21.16
C GLU A 325 -20.91 11.39 21.81
N LEU A 326 -19.74 11.79 22.33
CA LEU A 326 -19.53 13.12 22.91
C LEU A 326 -19.80 14.25 21.91
N LEU A 327 -19.36 14.08 20.65
CA LEU A 327 -19.55 15.09 19.62
C LEU A 327 -21.03 15.25 19.20
N ILE A 328 -21.85 14.20 19.31
CA ILE A 328 -23.28 14.21 18.95
C ILE A 328 -24.21 14.64 20.07
N GLN A 329 -23.78 14.61 21.33
CA GLN A 329 -24.61 15.05 22.45
C GLN A 329 -25.06 16.52 22.31
N GLY A 330 -24.28 17.35 21.60
CA GLY A 330 -24.63 18.75 21.29
C GLY A 330 -25.52 18.95 20.06
N LEU A 331 -25.89 17.89 19.33
CA LEU A 331 -26.61 17.98 18.05
C LEU A 331 -28.04 17.42 18.18
N SER A 332 -29.05 18.23 17.83
CA SER A 332 -30.47 17.90 17.98
C SER A 332 -31.08 17.08 16.83
N GLU A 333 -30.43 17.01 15.66
CA GLU A 333 -31.07 16.50 14.42
C GLU A 333 -30.54 15.15 13.90
N GLN A 334 -29.59 14.50 14.59
CA GLN A 334 -28.90 13.30 14.08
C GLN A 334 -29.27 11.98 14.78
N ASN A 335 -30.57 11.67 14.87
CA ASN A 335 -31.06 10.46 15.57
C ASN A 335 -30.47 9.15 14.99
N ARG A 336 -30.40 9.01 13.66
CA ARG A 336 -29.85 7.79 13.04
C ARG A 336 -28.37 7.56 13.35
N LEU A 337 -27.55 8.62 13.34
CA LEU A 337 -26.13 8.50 13.64
C LEU A 337 -25.91 8.18 15.13
N ARG A 338 -26.72 8.78 16.02
CA ARG A 338 -26.72 8.49 17.46
C ARG A 338 -27.06 7.03 17.75
N GLU A 339 -28.11 6.51 17.11
CA GLU A 339 -28.50 5.09 17.21
C GLU A 339 -27.38 4.16 16.71
N SER A 340 -26.78 4.48 15.56
CA SER A 340 -25.66 3.71 15.00
C SER A 340 -24.46 3.64 15.95
N ILE A 341 -24.07 4.78 16.55
CA ILE A 341 -22.96 4.83 17.50
C ILE A 341 -23.27 4.02 18.76
N HIS A 342 -24.49 4.16 19.29
CA HIS A 342 -24.90 3.42 20.48
C HIS A 342 -24.86 1.91 20.25
N ASN A 343 -25.38 1.44 19.12
CA ASN A 343 -25.36 0.03 18.74
C ASN A 343 -23.92 -0.49 18.56
N LEU A 344 -23.03 0.32 17.95
CA LEU A 344 -21.63 -0.01 17.79
C LEU A 344 -20.91 -0.17 19.13
N LEU A 345 -21.12 0.77 20.06
CA LEU A 345 -20.52 0.74 21.40
C LEU A 345 -20.96 -0.51 22.18
N GLN A 346 -22.26 -0.79 22.22
CA GLN A 346 -22.76 -2.01 22.87
C GLN A 346 -22.17 -3.29 22.28
N HIS A 347 -22.01 -3.34 20.96
CA HIS A 347 -21.42 -4.50 20.29
C HIS A 347 -19.93 -4.67 20.64
N ALA A 348 -19.17 -3.57 20.62
CA ALA A 348 -17.74 -3.60 20.95
C ALA A 348 -17.49 -3.93 22.44
N GLU A 349 -18.34 -3.45 23.37
CA GLU A 349 -18.26 -3.79 24.80
C GLU A 349 -18.48 -5.30 25.04
N LYS A 350 -19.50 -5.88 24.41
CA LYS A 350 -19.79 -7.33 24.50
C LYS A 350 -18.68 -8.25 23.99
N GLN A 351 -17.80 -7.76 23.11
CA GLN A 351 -16.67 -8.55 22.59
C GLN A 351 -15.40 -8.44 23.46
N LEU A 352 -15.40 -7.55 24.45
CA LEU A 352 -14.29 -7.35 25.39
C LEU A 352 -14.55 -7.97 26.77
N GLU A 353 -15.81 -8.28 27.09
CA GLU A 353 -16.22 -9.16 28.20
C GLU A 353 -15.90 -10.63 27.88
#